data_AF-A0A2A2R4V4-F1
#
_entry.id   AF-A0A2A2R4V4-F1
#
_cell.length_a   1.000
_cell.length_b   1.000
_cell.length_c   1.000
_cell.angle_alpha   90.00
_cell.angle_beta   90.00
_cell.angle_gamma   90.00
#
_symmetry.space_group_name_H-M   'P 1'
#
loop_
_entity.id
_entity.type
_entity.pdbx_description
1 polymer ?
#
loop_
_entity_poly.entity_id
_entity_poly.type
_entity_poly.pdbx_seq_one_letter_code
_entity_poly.pdbx_strand_id
1 'polypeptide(L)'
;MKIDFSQTGLKMKENVAACLQGHESRCRTLLEREASGPIELPSLDNLVHRLYPMAVGRDIAEGNVILRELAEWLDRPSDGIQNPQGECDFVALKLCRFWHLFHQKSVLEPITVEKIRGFYLRHNFASHYQSENHALIFHATRYLMAQEFSQETFQAYGKTGEELIPLEVEWLTRYLRHRAQRGWGEFDSAVYMCPDWECLCGLYDYSQDVALKEMVGKMMNLLLADMAVDSLCGMYAGAHGRIYPHQALDHGWEPTRVLQYLYFGLFEPTEITGHNFLLDAVLCTFRPHPAVIDLALNRIEPYENRERKHLHNLADVLPLEPLEGSLRKYTYWTPDYAMGAVQFQDAYPTNSPRPCDCLSHPLMALHGQVDAGQSCTHEYAHHQQHQWDLSFAARPDARLFTHHPGQDGTHNYWTGDRLCGCGHFFQNKTALVALYDIPQSQPMHWIHAYVPRAAFDEVVEREGALFVRSGESIAALLILPRYRWTTDGEWKDREVISDGLRHGVICEVGSLADFGSFTAFQTEILSNVIRYDELAMTLAYASKHAGVLEIDTHGRRQWNGKPVDLNYVTYDSPHLRSAWKSGQIEIIGSSESLKFEF
;
A
#
# COMPACT_ATOMS: atom_id res chain seq x y z
N MET A 1 0.89 16.50 38.24
CA MET A 1 2.26 16.98 38.04
C MET A 1 2.26 17.71 36.69
N LYS A 2 2.52 19.03 36.63
CA LYS A 2 2.51 19.76 35.35
C LYS A 2 3.63 19.18 34.49
N ILE A 3 3.28 18.53 33.38
CA ILE A 3 4.24 18.04 32.39
C ILE A 3 4.94 19.28 31.81
N ASP A 4 6.26 19.32 31.91
CA ASP A 4 7.06 20.39 31.32
C ASP A 4 7.15 20.15 29.81
N PHE A 5 6.29 20.83 29.06
CA PHE A 5 6.23 20.75 27.61
C PHE A 5 7.50 21.25 26.90
N SER A 6 8.40 21.96 27.60
CA SER A 6 9.69 22.38 27.04
C SER A 6 10.72 21.24 26.98
N GLN A 7 10.66 20.31 27.96
CA GLN A 7 11.50 19.10 27.97
C GLN A 7 11.01 18.04 26.98
N THR A 8 9.71 18.00 26.66
CA THR A 8 9.17 17.09 25.65
C THR A 8 9.56 17.52 24.24
N GLY A 9 9.52 18.81 23.92
CA GLY A 9 9.93 19.32 22.61
C GLY A 9 11.41 19.09 22.28
N LEU A 10 12.30 19.23 23.26
CA LEU A 10 13.74 18.94 23.07
C LEU A 10 13.97 17.45 22.79
N LYS A 11 13.33 16.56 23.56
CA LYS A 11 13.40 15.10 23.35
C LYS A 11 12.86 14.67 21.99
N MET A 12 11.77 15.29 21.53
CA MET A 12 11.21 15.03 20.19
C MET A 12 12.21 15.36 19.08
N LYS A 13 12.90 16.50 19.19
CA LYS A 13 13.96 16.89 18.25
C LYS A 13 15.19 15.99 18.32
N GLU A 14 15.56 15.55 19.53
CA GLU A 14 16.64 14.57 19.72
C GLU A 14 16.30 13.22 19.07
N ASN A 15 15.07 12.74 19.20
CA ASN A 15 14.60 11.52 18.53
C ASN A 15 14.69 11.64 17.00
N VAL A 16 14.25 12.77 16.44
CA VAL A 16 14.33 13.03 14.99
C VAL A 16 15.78 13.04 14.52
N ALA A 17 16.67 13.76 15.23
CA ALA A 17 18.08 13.82 14.89
C ALA A 17 18.76 12.43 14.99
N ALA A 18 18.46 11.67 16.05
CA ALA A 18 18.98 10.32 16.24
C ALA A 18 18.51 9.36 15.13
N CYS A 19 17.24 9.44 14.74
CA CYS A 19 16.70 8.65 13.64
C CYS A 19 17.44 8.93 12.32
N LEU A 20 17.61 10.21 11.98
CA LEU A 20 18.31 10.62 10.76
C LEU A 20 19.79 10.18 10.76
N GLN A 21 20.49 10.34 11.88
CA GLN A 21 21.88 9.89 12.03
C GLN A 21 22.02 8.37 11.94
N GLY A 22 21.03 7.62 12.43
CA GLY A 22 21.02 6.16 12.40
C GLY A 22 20.74 5.54 11.03
N HIS A 23 20.25 6.30 10.05
CA HIS A 23 19.79 5.76 8.77
C HIS A 23 20.88 4.96 8.02
N GLU A 24 22.10 5.49 7.92
CA GLU A 24 23.19 4.77 7.24
C GLU A 24 23.57 3.46 7.94
N SER A 25 23.50 3.44 9.28
CA SER A 25 23.72 2.22 10.05
C SER A 25 22.63 1.19 9.77
N ARG A 26 21.36 1.62 9.70
CA ARG A 26 20.23 0.74 9.39
C ARG A 26 20.34 0.15 7.99
N CYS A 27 20.69 0.97 6.99
CA CYS A 27 20.97 0.50 5.62
C CYS A 27 22.08 -0.55 5.62
N ARG A 28 23.22 -0.27 6.27
CA ARG A 28 24.35 -1.22 6.33
C ARG A 28 23.96 -2.53 6.99
N THR A 29 23.27 -2.48 8.13
CA THR A 29 22.82 -3.68 8.85
C THR A 29 21.92 -4.55 7.98
N LEU A 30 20.93 -3.95 7.31
CA LEU A 30 20.02 -4.69 6.45
C LEU A 30 20.73 -5.24 5.21
N LEU A 31 21.57 -4.43 4.57
CA LEU A 31 22.32 -4.84 3.38
C LEU A 31 23.25 -6.03 3.66
N GLU A 32 23.98 -6.00 4.77
CA GLU A 32 24.89 -7.09 5.17
C GLU A 32 24.14 -8.35 5.58
N ARG A 33 22.98 -8.21 6.23
CA ARG A 33 22.07 -9.32 6.57
C ARG A 33 21.63 -10.04 5.31
N GLU A 34 21.06 -9.31 4.35
CA GLU A 34 20.56 -9.90 3.10
C GLU A 34 21.69 -10.47 2.24
N ALA A 35 22.85 -9.80 2.19
CA ALA A 35 24.01 -10.28 1.45
C ALA A 35 24.70 -11.51 2.08
N SER A 36 24.31 -11.90 3.30
CA SER A 36 24.87 -13.07 4.01
C SER A 36 23.84 -14.16 4.31
N GLY A 37 22.55 -13.93 4.02
CA GLY A 37 21.46 -14.86 4.30
C GLY A 37 21.40 -16.05 3.34
N PRO A 38 20.85 -17.20 3.77
CA PRO A 38 20.59 -18.32 2.86
C PRO A 38 19.57 -17.92 1.78
N ILE A 39 19.82 -18.34 0.55
CA ILE A 39 18.90 -18.13 -0.58
C ILE A 39 17.92 -19.30 -0.60
N GLU A 40 16.77 -19.16 0.06
CA GLU A 40 15.72 -20.20 0.08
C GLU A 40 14.37 -19.64 -0.34
N LEU A 41 14.20 -19.34 -1.62
CA LEU A 41 12.88 -19.15 -2.24
C LEU A 41 12.89 -19.78 -3.65
N PRO A 42 11.75 -20.01 -4.32
CA PRO A 42 11.62 -20.30 -5.77
C PRO A 42 10.80 -19.22 -6.52
N SER A 43 11.41 -18.19 -7.14
CA SER A 43 10.76 -17.20 -8.05
C SER A 43 11.76 -16.20 -8.70
N LEU A 44 11.29 -15.23 -9.50
CA LEU A 44 12.05 -14.04 -9.94
C LEU A 44 12.74 -13.33 -8.75
N ASP A 45 12.05 -13.23 -7.61
CA ASP A 45 12.59 -12.64 -6.39
C ASP A 45 13.90 -13.31 -5.96
N ASN A 46 14.07 -14.62 -6.20
CA ASN A 46 15.34 -15.31 -5.95
C ASN A 46 16.50 -14.73 -6.73
N LEU A 47 16.31 -14.57 -8.04
CA LEU A 47 17.38 -14.17 -8.94
C LEU A 47 17.86 -12.79 -8.52
N VAL A 48 16.92 -11.91 -8.17
CA VAL A 48 17.27 -10.58 -7.69
C VAL A 48 17.88 -10.61 -6.28
N HIS A 49 17.36 -11.43 -5.35
CA HIS A 49 17.96 -11.60 -4.01
C HIS A 49 19.41 -12.08 -4.06
N ARG A 50 19.77 -12.89 -5.05
CA ARG A 50 21.16 -13.33 -5.27
C ARG A 50 22.11 -12.22 -5.73
N LEU A 51 21.59 -11.01 -6.00
CA LEU A 51 22.42 -9.85 -6.35
C LEU A 51 22.85 -9.02 -5.12
N TYR A 52 22.33 -9.27 -3.92
CA TYR A 52 22.75 -8.56 -2.70
C TYR A 52 24.25 -8.69 -2.39
N PRO A 53 24.89 -9.88 -2.50
CA PRO A 53 26.33 -10.00 -2.36
C PRO A 53 27.10 -9.09 -3.32
N MET A 54 26.68 -9.01 -4.59
CA MET A 54 27.28 -8.12 -5.58
C MET A 54 27.15 -6.65 -5.19
N ALA A 55 26.02 -6.24 -4.61
CA ALA A 55 25.79 -4.87 -4.13
C ALA A 55 26.80 -4.42 -3.06
N VAL A 56 27.34 -5.36 -2.25
CA VAL A 56 28.39 -5.11 -1.26
C VAL A 56 29.80 -5.48 -1.73
N GLY A 57 29.98 -5.77 -3.02
CA GLY A 57 31.29 -6.11 -3.60
C GLY A 57 31.75 -7.55 -3.35
N ARG A 58 30.85 -8.45 -2.97
CA ARG A 58 31.07 -9.91 -2.89
C ARG A 58 30.50 -10.61 -4.12
N ASP A 59 30.97 -11.82 -4.40
CA ASP A 59 30.43 -12.72 -5.45
C ASP A 59 30.19 -12.04 -6.82
N ILE A 60 31.07 -11.09 -7.19
CA ILE A 60 30.92 -10.25 -8.39
C ILE A 60 30.78 -11.09 -9.67
N ALA A 61 31.52 -12.19 -9.77
CA ALA A 61 31.45 -13.10 -10.92
C ALA A 61 30.07 -13.79 -11.02
N GLU A 62 29.52 -14.23 -9.88
CA GLU A 62 28.17 -14.83 -9.83
C GLU A 62 27.10 -13.78 -10.12
N GLY A 63 27.21 -12.58 -9.54
CA GLY A 63 26.33 -11.46 -9.84
C GLY A 63 26.30 -11.12 -11.34
N ASN A 64 27.45 -11.13 -12.01
CA ASN A 64 27.52 -10.97 -13.46
C ASN A 64 26.81 -12.09 -14.24
N VAL A 65 26.90 -13.35 -13.78
CA VAL A 65 26.14 -14.47 -14.37
C VAL A 65 24.63 -14.22 -14.25
N ILE A 66 24.16 -13.83 -13.07
CA ILE A 66 22.74 -13.56 -12.81
C ILE A 66 22.24 -12.36 -13.63
N LEU A 67 23.04 -11.29 -13.75
CA LEU A 67 22.66 -10.14 -14.57
C LEU A 67 22.54 -10.50 -16.05
N ARG A 68 23.40 -11.38 -16.57
CA ARG A 68 23.22 -11.93 -17.93
C ARG A 68 21.96 -12.77 -18.03
N GLU A 69 21.68 -13.57 -17.00
CA GLU A 69 20.48 -14.38 -16.90
C GLU A 69 19.20 -13.53 -17.05
N LEU A 70 19.15 -12.44 -16.29
CA LEU A 70 18.07 -11.45 -16.31
C LEU A 70 18.03 -10.68 -17.64
N ALA A 71 19.16 -10.29 -18.21
CA ALA A 71 19.22 -9.58 -19.49
C ALA A 71 18.72 -10.41 -20.68
N GLU A 72 18.67 -11.74 -20.54
CA GLU A 72 18.12 -12.66 -21.53
C GLU A 72 16.66 -13.07 -21.22
N TRP A 73 16.01 -12.44 -20.23
CA TRP A 73 14.66 -12.81 -19.78
C TRP A 73 13.64 -12.93 -20.93
N LEU A 74 13.59 -11.92 -21.80
CA LEU A 74 12.68 -11.87 -22.96
C LEU A 74 13.15 -12.72 -24.15
N ASP A 75 14.40 -13.19 -24.13
CA ASP A 75 14.97 -14.06 -25.17
C ASP A 75 14.76 -15.56 -24.85
N ARG A 76 14.29 -15.88 -23.64
CA ARG A 76 14.05 -17.26 -23.20
C ARG A 76 12.76 -17.83 -23.81
N PRO A 77 12.75 -19.11 -24.20
CA PRO A 77 11.50 -19.78 -24.52
C PRO A 77 10.60 -19.80 -23.27
N SER A 78 9.33 -19.43 -23.42
CA SER A 78 8.35 -19.59 -22.34
C SER A 78 8.30 -21.05 -21.92
N ASP A 79 8.38 -21.30 -20.63
CA ASP A 79 8.24 -22.63 -20.02
C ASP A 79 6.78 -23.07 -19.87
N GLY A 80 5.84 -22.23 -20.34
CA GLY A 80 4.40 -22.46 -20.26
C GLY A 80 3.78 -22.19 -18.87
N ILE A 81 4.58 -21.79 -17.88
CA ILE A 81 4.13 -21.49 -16.51
C ILE A 81 4.11 -19.98 -16.28
N GLN A 82 5.12 -19.24 -16.74
CA GLN A 82 5.16 -17.79 -16.69
C GLN A 82 5.13 -17.17 -18.09
N ASN A 83 4.31 -16.12 -18.25
CA ASN A 83 4.39 -15.24 -19.41
C ASN A 83 5.63 -14.35 -19.22
N PRO A 84 6.69 -14.46 -20.05
CA PRO A 84 7.89 -13.65 -19.89
C PRO A 84 7.60 -12.15 -19.96
N GLN A 85 6.52 -11.74 -20.62
CA GLN A 85 6.10 -10.35 -20.70
C GLN A 85 5.41 -9.85 -19.41
N GLY A 86 5.00 -10.72 -18.49
CA GLY A 86 4.27 -10.33 -17.27
C GLY A 86 5.12 -9.51 -16.27
N GLU A 87 6.38 -9.88 -16.09
CA GLU A 87 7.25 -9.26 -15.06
C GLU A 87 8.57 -8.72 -15.65
N CYS A 88 8.62 -8.52 -16.97
CA CYS A 88 9.84 -8.09 -17.66
C CYS A 88 10.28 -6.66 -17.30
N ASP A 89 9.38 -5.81 -16.83
CA ASP A 89 9.70 -4.47 -16.35
C ASP A 89 10.34 -4.48 -14.95
N PHE A 90 9.95 -5.39 -14.06
CA PHE A 90 10.68 -5.65 -12.83
C PHE A 90 12.12 -6.06 -13.12
N VAL A 91 12.34 -6.94 -14.10
CA VAL A 91 13.68 -7.29 -14.58
C VAL A 91 14.41 -6.05 -15.10
N ALA A 92 13.73 -5.23 -15.91
CA ALA A 92 14.28 -3.99 -16.43
C ALA A 92 14.69 -3.02 -15.30
N LEU A 93 13.91 -2.89 -14.23
CA LEU A 93 14.26 -2.03 -13.09
C LEU A 93 15.57 -2.47 -12.44
N LYS A 94 15.76 -3.79 -12.24
CA LYS A 94 16.96 -4.35 -11.59
C LYS A 94 18.19 -4.24 -12.45
N LEU A 95 18.08 -4.55 -13.75
CA LEU A 95 19.18 -4.32 -14.69
C LEU A 95 19.61 -2.85 -14.71
N CYS A 96 18.66 -1.91 -14.61
CA CYS A 96 18.91 -0.46 -14.60
C CYS A 96 19.67 -0.05 -13.33
N ARG A 97 19.25 -0.54 -12.16
CA ARG A 97 19.95 -0.25 -10.91
C ARG A 97 21.40 -0.75 -10.95
N PHE A 98 21.63 -1.99 -11.37
CA PHE A 98 22.98 -2.56 -11.43
C PHE A 98 23.85 -1.93 -12.52
N TRP A 99 23.26 -1.48 -13.63
CA TRP A 99 23.96 -0.65 -14.63
C TRP A 99 24.55 0.60 -13.96
N HIS A 100 23.72 1.41 -13.31
CA HIS A 100 24.16 2.67 -12.70
C HIS A 100 25.14 2.47 -11.54
N LEU A 101 24.98 1.40 -10.76
CA LEU A 101 25.90 1.10 -9.64
C LEU A 101 27.32 0.76 -10.10
N PHE A 102 27.46 0.09 -11.25
CA PHE A 102 28.67 -0.69 -11.56
C PHE A 102 29.29 -0.44 -12.93
N HIS A 103 28.55 0.05 -13.92
CA HIS A 103 29.07 0.23 -15.28
C HIS A 103 30.29 1.16 -15.32
N GLN A 104 30.16 2.35 -14.72
CA GLN A 104 31.26 3.33 -14.67
C GLN A 104 32.46 2.88 -13.82
N LYS A 105 32.26 1.89 -12.93
CA LYS A 105 33.31 1.33 -12.07
C LYS A 105 34.01 0.11 -12.67
N SER A 106 33.63 -0.30 -13.89
CA SER A 106 34.16 -1.49 -14.58
C SER A 106 33.99 -2.79 -13.78
N VAL A 107 32.93 -2.88 -12.96
CA VAL A 107 32.56 -4.09 -12.21
C VAL A 107 31.72 -5.05 -13.07
N LEU A 108 30.99 -4.52 -14.05
CA LEU A 108 30.29 -5.33 -15.04
C LEU A 108 31.27 -5.87 -16.08
N GLU A 109 31.23 -7.19 -16.31
CA GLU A 109 32.01 -7.84 -17.35
C GLU A 109 31.55 -7.35 -18.74
N PRO A 110 32.45 -7.27 -19.76
CA PRO A 110 32.08 -6.78 -21.08
C PRO A 110 30.88 -7.49 -21.71
N ILE A 111 30.77 -8.82 -21.52
CA ILE A 111 29.64 -9.62 -21.97
C ILE A 111 28.34 -9.28 -21.23
N THR A 112 28.42 -8.94 -19.93
CA THR A 112 27.27 -8.49 -19.14
C THR A 112 26.78 -7.14 -19.62
N VAL A 113 27.70 -6.20 -19.86
CA VAL A 113 27.41 -4.88 -20.44
C VAL A 113 26.68 -5.03 -21.78
N GLU A 114 27.20 -5.88 -22.67
CA GLU A 114 26.59 -6.16 -23.97
C GLU A 114 25.15 -6.70 -23.84
N LYS A 115 24.93 -7.65 -22.92
CA LYS A 115 23.62 -8.26 -22.70
C LYS A 115 22.61 -7.27 -22.14
N ILE A 116 22.96 -6.51 -21.10
CA ILE A 116 22.08 -5.49 -20.51
C ILE A 116 21.71 -4.44 -21.55
N ARG A 117 22.70 -3.94 -22.30
CA ARG A 117 22.46 -2.98 -23.39
C ARG A 117 21.54 -3.58 -24.46
N GLY A 118 21.76 -4.84 -24.83
CA GLY A 118 20.92 -5.58 -25.77
C GLY A 118 19.47 -5.71 -25.32
N PHE A 119 19.23 -5.91 -24.03
CA PHE A 119 17.88 -5.97 -23.45
C PHE A 119 17.09 -4.68 -23.75
N TYR A 120 17.64 -3.52 -23.40
CA TYR A 120 16.94 -2.25 -23.58
C TYR A 120 16.80 -1.80 -25.03
N LEU A 121 17.82 -2.04 -25.87
CA LEU A 121 17.82 -1.55 -27.24
C LEU A 121 16.98 -2.40 -28.18
N ARG A 122 16.77 -3.68 -27.90
CA ARG A 122 16.00 -4.59 -28.79
C ARG A 122 14.56 -4.77 -28.36
N HIS A 123 14.29 -4.82 -27.06
CA HIS A 123 13.01 -5.32 -26.55
C HIS A 123 12.08 -4.20 -26.10
N ASN A 124 10.78 -4.44 -26.27
CA ASN A 124 9.76 -3.74 -25.49
C ASN A 124 9.61 -4.47 -24.16
N PHE A 125 9.98 -3.81 -23.07
CA PHE A 125 9.91 -4.36 -21.72
C PHE A 125 8.74 -3.81 -20.92
N ALA A 126 7.71 -3.26 -21.57
CA ALA A 126 6.45 -2.97 -20.89
C ALA A 126 5.78 -4.28 -20.44
N SER A 127 5.27 -4.28 -19.21
CA SER A 127 4.53 -5.42 -18.68
C SER A 127 3.22 -5.65 -19.45
N HIS A 128 2.83 -6.92 -19.54
CA HIS A 128 1.48 -7.30 -19.94
C HIS A 128 0.41 -6.89 -18.90
N TYR A 129 0.80 -6.70 -17.64
CA TYR A 129 -0.04 -6.16 -16.58
C TYR A 129 0.10 -4.63 -16.56
N GLN A 130 -0.98 -3.91 -16.81
CA GLN A 130 -0.92 -2.45 -16.97
C GLN A 130 -1.28 -1.67 -15.69
N SER A 131 -0.93 -2.17 -14.51
CA SER A 131 -1.21 -1.45 -13.25
C SER A 131 -0.32 -0.22 -13.07
N GLU A 132 -0.70 0.59 -12.08
CA GLU A 132 -0.04 1.84 -11.71
C GLU A 132 1.49 1.69 -11.54
N ASN A 133 1.92 0.73 -10.73
CA ASN A 133 3.35 0.45 -10.53
C ASN A 133 4.07 0.02 -11.82
N HIS A 134 3.50 -0.86 -12.65
CA HIS A 134 4.12 -1.33 -13.89
C HIS A 134 4.38 -0.18 -14.87
N ALA A 135 3.45 0.76 -15.01
CA ALA A 135 3.67 1.92 -15.86
C ALA A 135 4.78 2.83 -15.32
N LEU A 136 4.81 3.08 -14.00
CA LEU A 136 5.88 3.87 -13.41
C LEU A 136 7.24 3.19 -13.58
N ILE A 137 7.33 1.86 -13.37
CA ILE A 137 8.55 1.07 -13.60
C ILE A 137 9.03 1.24 -15.04
N PHE A 138 8.13 1.05 -16.00
CA PHE A 138 8.46 1.15 -17.41
C PHE A 138 9.02 2.52 -17.79
N HIS A 139 8.28 3.59 -17.46
CA HIS A 139 8.64 4.96 -17.81
C HIS A 139 9.91 5.43 -17.09
N ALA A 140 10.04 5.14 -15.78
CA ALA A 140 11.23 5.50 -15.02
C ALA A 140 12.48 4.78 -15.57
N THR A 141 12.36 3.48 -15.86
CA THR A 141 13.47 2.68 -16.35
C THR A 141 13.88 3.07 -17.78
N ARG A 142 12.91 3.30 -18.67
CA ARG A 142 13.19 3.74 -20.05
C ARG A 142 13.87 5.10 -20.05
N TYR A 143 13.41 6.04 -19.22
CA TYR A 143 14.05 7.34 -19.06
C TYR A 143 15.51 7.20 -18.65
N LEU A 144 15.78 6.48 -17.56
CA LEU A 144 17.12 6.36 -17.02
C LEU A 144 18.09 5.73 -18.03
N MET A 145 17.67 4.67 -18.72
CA MET A 145 18.50 4.02 -19.73
C MET A 145 18.60 4.80 -21.05
N ALA A 146 17.62 5.62 -21.40
CA ALA A 146 17.69 6.51 -22.55
C ALA A 146 18.76 7.60 -22.38
N GLN A 147 19.02 8.06 -21.15
CA GLN A 147 20.13 8.97 -20.86
C GLN A 147 21.49 8.31 -21.13
N GLU A 148 21.65 7.06 -20.71
CA GLU A 148 22.88 6.28 -20.88
C GLU A 148 23.13 5.92 -22.36
N PHE A 149 22.07 5.64 -23.11
CA PHE A 149 22.12 5.25 -24.54
C PHE A 149 21.55 6.33 -25.46
N SER A 150 21.85 7.60 -25.16
CA SER A 150 21.24 8.76 -25.83
C SER A 150 21.37 8.75 -27.36
N GLN A 151 22.52 8.34 -27.88
CA GLN A 151 22.80 8.32 -29.32
C GLN A 151 22.33 7.04 -30.02
N GLU A 152 21.73 6.10 -29.31
CA GLU A 152 21.33 4.81 -29.86
C GLU A 152 19.85 4.68 -30.06
N THR A 153 19.49 3.87 -31.04
CA THR A 153 18.11 3.57 -31.36
C THR A 153 17.59 2.42 -30.50
N PHE A 154 16.55 2.72 -29.72
CA PHE A 154 15.73 1.71 -29.08
C PHE A 154 14.76 1.14 -30.13
N GLN A 155 15.09 -0.02 -30.67
CA GLN A 155 14.48 -0.61 -31.86
C GLN A 155 12.97 -0.83 -31.69
N ALA A 156 12.55 -1.32 -30.51
CA ALA A 156 11.15 -1.54 -30.19
C ALA A 156 10.29 -0.27 -30.24
N TYR A 157 10.91 0.91 -30.09
CA TYR A 157 10.25 2.21 -30.04
C TYR A 157 10.48 3.05 -31.30
N GLY A 158 11.43 2.65 -32.15
CA GLY A 158 11.82 3.38 -33.36
C GLY A 158 12.36 4.79 -33.09
N LYS A 159 12.98 5.00 -31.91
CA LYS A 159 13.47 6.31 -31.43
C LYS A 159 14.88 6.20 -30.86
N THR A 160 15.64 7.28 -30.95
CA THR A 160 16.91 7.38 -30.19
C THR A 160 16.64 7.65 -28.71
N GLY A 161 17.62 7.35 -27.85
CA GLY A 161 17.54 7.75 -26.44
C GLY A 161 17.31 9.26 -26.28
N GLU A 162 17.99 10.09 -27.07
CA GLU A 162 17.83 11.55 -27.09
C GLU A 162 16.40 11.99 -27.44
N GLU A 163 15.71 11.28 -28.34
CA GLU A 163 14.30 11.53 -28.66
C GLU A 163 13.34 11.05 -27.57
N LEU A 164 13.70 10.00 -26.81
CA LEU A 164 12.88 9.43 -25.74
C LEU A 164 12.90 10.28 -24.46
N ILE A 165 14.08 10.82 -24.09
CA ILE A 165 14.27 11.60 -22.86
C ILE A 165 13.17 12.65 -22.62
N PRO A 166 12.88 13.59 -23.54
CA PRO A 166 11.87 14.62 -23.28
C PRO A 166 10.44 14.06 -23.15
N LEU A 167 10.14 12.94 -23.83
CA LEU A 167 8.84 12.27 -23.76
C LEU A 167 8.63 11.64 -22.37
N GLU A 168 9.68 11.02 -21.83
CA GLU A 168 9.62 10.43 -20.49
C GLU A 168 9.55 11.48 -19.40
N VAL A 169 10.33 12.56 -19.51
CA VAL A 169 10.28 13.66 -18.54
C VAL A 169 8.88 14.27 -18.49
N GLU A 170 8.25 14.48 -19.65
CA GLU A 170 6.86 14.98 -19.72
C GLU A 170 5.89 14.02 -19.01
N TRP A 171 5.98 12.72 -19.31
CA TRP A 171 5.09 11.72 -18.73
C TRP A 171 5.27 11.62 -17.20
N LEU A 172 6.51 11.46 -16.73
CA LEU A 172 6.85 11.31 -15.31
C LEU A 172 6.41 12.55 -14.52
N THR A 173 6.66 13.75 -15.06
CA THR A 173 6.23 15.00 -14.42
C THR A 173 4.71 15.09 -14.30
N ARG A 174 3.98 14.74 -15.38
CA ARG A 174 2.51 14.75 -15.37
C ARG A 174 1.96 13.72 -14.40
N TYR A 175 2.54 12.52 -14.39
CA TYR A 175 2.16 11.43 -13.51
C TYR A 175 2.35 11.79 -12.03
N LEU A 176 3.55 12.23 -11.63
CA LEU A 176 3.84 12.59 -10.24
C LEU A 176 2.97 13.75 -9.75
N ARG A 177 2.75 14.78 -10.59
CA ARG A 177 1.84 15.89 -10.27
C ARG A 177 0.40 15.40 -10.10
N HIS A 178 -0.07 14.51 -10.98
CA HIS A 178 -1.42 13.95 -10.89
C HIS A 178 -1.63 13.22 -9.56
N ARG A 179 -0.68 12.35 -9.18
CA ARG A 179 -0.70 11.60 -7.91
C ARG A 179 -0.63 12.50 -6.69
N ALA A 180 0.22 13.53 -6.71
CA ALA A 180 0.27 14.51 -5.61
C ALA A 180 -1.04 15.29 -5.44
N GLN A 181 -1.76 15.54 -6.54
CA GLN A 181 -3.02 16.27 -6.54
C GLN A 181 -4.22 15.43 -6.08
N ARG A 182 -4.22 14.12 -6.33
CA ARG A 182 -5.41 13.26 -6.22
C ARG A 182 -5.22 11.97 -5.39
N GLY A 183 -4.03 11.74 -4.85
CA GLY A 183 -3.67 10.48 -4.22
C GLY A 183 -3.31 9.39 -5.24
N TRP A 184 -2.67 8.34 -4.76
CA TRP A 184 -2.32 7.15 -5.55
C TRP A 184 -3.54 6.24 -5.73
N GLY A 185 -3.63 5.56 -6.87
CA GLY A 185 -4.74 4.66 -7.18
C GLY A 185 -4.55 3.31 -6.50
N GLU A 186 -3.32 2.80 -6.42
CA GLU A 186 -2.93 1.68 -5.54
C GLU A 186 -2.77 2.17 -4.10
N PHE A 187 -3.83 2.81 -3.59
CA PHE A 187 -3.83 3.59 -2.36
C PHE A 187 -3.32 2.80 -1.17
N ASP A 188 -2.38 3.39 -0.44
CA ASP A 188 -1.84 2.89 0.83
C ASP A 188 -1.42 1.43 0.78
N SER A 189 -1.07 0.92 -0.40
CA SER A 189 -0.72 -0.48 -0.56
C SER A 189 0.50 -0.81 0.28
N ALA A 190 0.34 -1.73 1.23
CA ALA A 190 1.45 -2.30 1.97
C ALA A 190 2.44 -3.05 1.07
N VAL A 191 2.11 -3.35 -0.19
CA VAL A 191 2.94 -4.12 -1.13
C VAL A 191 3.40 -3.25 -2.31
N TYR A 192 2.48 -2.59 -3.00
CA TYR A 192 2.75 -1.89 -4.25
C TYR A 192 3.39 -0.51 -4.08
N MET A 193 3.35 0.08 -2.88
CA MET A 193 4.19 1.24 -2.57
C MET A 193 5.68 0.92 -2.75
N CYS A 194 6.10 -0.34 -2.57
CA CYS A 194 7.50 -0.75 -2.66
C CYS A 194 8.10 -0.61 -4.07
N PRO A 195 7.52 -1.22 -5.13
CA PRO A 195 8.03 -1.00 -6.48
C PRO A 195 8.00 0.47 -6.90
N ASP A 196 6.94 1.22 -6.55
CA ASP A 196 6.89 2.66 -6.80
C ASP A 196 8.06 3.39 -6.13
N TRP A 197 8.35 3.03 -4.88
CA TRP A 197 9.47 3.57 -4.12
C TRP A 197 10.82 3.27 -4.78
N GLU A 198 11.02 2.05 -5.30
CA GLU A 198 12.25 1.68 -6.00
C GLU A 198 12.46 2.50 -7.29
N CYS A 199 11.39 2.75 -8.05
CA CYS A 199 11.44 3.66 -9.20
C CYS A 199 11.84 5.07 -8.79
N LEU A 200 11.23 5.60 -7.72
CA LEU A 200 11.58 6.92 -7.18
C LEU A 200 13.03 6.98 -6.69
N CYS A 201 13.56 5.92 -6.09
CA CYS A 201 14.97 5.84 -5.70
C CYS A 201 15.89 5.96 -6.93
N GLY A 202 15.60 5.23 -8.01
CA GLY A 202 16.37 5.30 -9.26
C GLY A 202 16.32 6.70 -9.89
N LEU A 203 15.13 7.30 -9.97
CA LEU A 203 14.97 8.67 -10.48
C LEU A 203 15.70 9.70 -9.62
N TYR A 204 15.61 9.59 -8.29
CA TYR A 204 16.27 10.52 -7.37
C TYR A 204 17.80 10.44 -7.50
N ASP A 205 18.36 9.24 -7.56
CA ASP A 205 19.80 9.05 -7.63
C ASP A 205 20.38 9.42 -9.01
N TYR A 206 19.67 9.07 -10.11
CA TYR A 206 20.26 9.02 -11.46
C TYR A 206 19.59 9.89 -12.53
N SER A 207 18.51 10.61 -12.23
CA SER A 207 17.95 11.59 -13.17
C SER A 207 18.93 12.74 -13.41
N GLN A 208 19.18 13.08 -14.68
CA GLN A 208 19.95 14.26 -15.09
C GLN A 208 19.06 15.51 -15.19
N ASP A 209 17.73 15.35 -15.17
CA ASP A 209 16.78 16.46 -15.12
C ASP A 209 16.60 16.93 -13.66
N VAL A 210 17.12 18.11 -13.36
CA VAL A 210 17.12 18.67 -12.01
C VAL A 210 15.69 18.89 -11.48
N ALA A 211 14.76 19.33 -12.32
CA ALA A 211 13.40 19.62 -11.91
C ALA A 211 12.62 18.33 -11.60
N LEU A 212 12.79 17.29 -12.42
CA LEU A 212 12.23 15.97 -12.16
C LEU A 212 12.79 15.36 -10.88
N LYS A 213 14.11 15.44 -10.67
CA LYS A 213 14.76 14.96 -9.43
C LYS A 213 14.22 15.67 -8.18
N GLU A 214 14.05 16.99 -8.22
CA GLU A 214 13.44 17.75 -7.13
C GLU A 214 11.98 17.34 -6.87
N MET A 215 11.20 17.14 -7.94
CA MET A 215 9.82 16.65 -7.85
C MET A 215 9.74 15.25 -7.22
N VAL A 216 10.65 14.35 -7.59
CA VAL A 216 10.78 13.02 -6.99
C VAL A 216 11.08 13.10 -5.50
N GLY A 217 12.02 13.97 -5.09
CA GLY A 217 12.31 14.20 -3.67
C GLY A 217 11.08 14.69 -2.88
N LYS A 218 10.25 15.56 -3.47
CA LYS A 218 8.96 15.97 -2.89
C LYS A 218 7.98 14.79 -2.79
N MET A 219 7.87 13.96 -3.84
CA MET A 219 7.00 12.79 -3.84
C MET A 219 7.41 11.77 -2.78
N MET A 220 8.71 11.50 -2.62
CA MET A 220 9.22 10.59 -1.60
C MET A 220 8.91 11.09 -0.18
N ASN A 221 8.99 12.40 0.08
CA ASN A 221 8.53 12.97 1.36
C ASN A 221 7.02 12.83 1.56
N LEU A 222 6.23 13.05 0.51
CA LEU A 222 4.77 12.88 0.57
C LEU A 222 4.39 11.43 0.89
N LEU A 223 4.91 10.46 0.15
CA LEU A 223 4.62 9.04 0.36
C LEU A 223 5.02 8.52 1.74
N LEU A 224 6.17 8.96 2.28
CA LEU A 224 6.55 8.61 3.64
C LEU A 224 5.62 9.23 4.68
N ALA A 225 5.16 10.47 4.47
CA ALA A 225 4.22 11.11 5.39
C ALA A 225 2.82 10.48 5.32
N ASP A 226 2.38 10.11 4.12
CA ASP A 226 1.12 9.39 3.85
C ASP A 226 1.13 8.03 4.56
N MET A 227 2.20 7.25 4.39
CA MET A 227 2.38 6.01 5.16
C MET A 227 2.45 6.25 6.66
N ALA A 228 3.18 7.28 7.10
CA ALA A 228 3.35 7.58 8.50
C ALA A 228 2.01 7.87 9.18
N VAL A 229 1.10 8.67 8.58
CA VAL A 229 -0.17 9.07 9.24
C VAL A 229 -1.08 7.90 9.58
N ASP A 230 -0.96 6.76 8.89
CA ASP A 230 -1.71 5.53 9.24
C ASP A 230 -0.86 4.45 9.91
N SER A 231 0.45 4.67 10.04
CA SER A 231 1.33 3.67 10.65
C SER A 231 1.22 3.65 12.18
N LEU A 232 1.04 2.45 12.74
CA LEU A 232 1.04 2.16 14.18
C LEU A 232 2.19 1.21 14.52
N CYS A 233 3.22 1.66 15.25
CA CYS A 233 4.34 0.81 15.67
C CYS A 233 4.97 -0.03 14.53
N GLY A 234 5.08 0.54 13.32
CA GLY A 234 5.59 -0.19 12.16
C GLY A 234 4.54 -0.95 11.33
N MET A 235 3.27 -0.88 11.70
CA MET A 235 2.17 -1.54 11.00
C MET A 235 1.45 -0.52 10.15
N TYR A 236 1.38 -0.70 8.83
CA TYR A 236 0.61 0.20 7.98
C TYR A 236 -0.87 -0.17 8.14
N ALA A 237 -1.62 0.57 8.95
CA ALA A 237 -2.98 0.18 9.35
C ALA A 237 -4.06 0.76 8.44
N GLY A 238 -5.28 0.23 8.56
CA GLY A 238 -6.46 0.70 7.87
C GLY A 238 -6.73 -0.04 6.56
N ALA A 239 -7.51 0.61 5.69
CA ALA A 239 -7.84 0.05 4.40
C ALA A 239 -6.67 0.16 3.41
N HIS A 240 -6.50 -0.86 2.57
CA HIS A 240 -5.44 -0.91 1.56
C HIS A 240 -6.00 -1.22 0.17
N GLY A 241 -5.51 -0.51 -0.83
CA GLY A 241 -5.63 -0.89 -2.22
C GLY A 241 -4.51 -1.86 -2.56
N ARG A 242 -4.84 -2.99 -3.19
CA ARG A 242 -3.85 -3.96 -3.70
C ARG A 242 -3.00 -4.59 -2.59
N ILE A 243 -3.52 -5.64 -1.96
CA ILE A 243 -2.81 -6.39 -0.91
C ILE A 243 -3.05 -7.90 -1.08
N TYR A 244 -2.08 -8.70 -0.64
CA TYR A 244 -2.16 -10.16 -0.65
C TYR A 244 -2.45 -10.74 0.74
N PRO A 245 -2.95 -12.00 0.84
CA PRO A 245 -3.36 -12.59 2.10
C PRO A 245 -2.28 -12.57 3.19
N HIS A 246 -1.02 -12.84 2.88
CA HIS A 246 0.05 -12.85 3.90
C HIS A 246 0.17 -11.51 4.63
N GLN A 247 0.13 -10.40 3.90
CA GLN A 247 0.21 -9.06 4.46
C GLN A 247 -1.09 -8.64 5.15
N ALA A 248 -2.26 -9.03 4.63
CA ALA A 248 -3.54 -8.72 5.26
C ALA A 248 -3.72 -9.44 6.61
N LEU A 249 -3.14 -10.64 6.76
CA LEU A 249 -3.29 -11.47 7.95
C LEU A 249 -2.26 -11.14 9.05
N ASP A 250 -1.12 -10.55 8.69
CA ASP A 250 -0.03 -10.24 9.61
C ASP A 250 0.83 -9.09 9.06
N HIS A 251 0.85 -7.98 9.78
CA HIS A 251 1.64 -6.80 9.38
C HIS A 251 3.13 -7.13 9.28
N GLY A 252 3.63 -8.16 9.99
CA GLY A 252 5.02 -8.58 9.98
C GLY A 252 5.55 -8.91 8.58
N TRP A 253 4.66 -9.31 7.67
CA TRP A 253 4.97 -9.65 6.28
C TRP A 253 4.90 -8.47 5.30
N GLU A 254 4.55 -7.27 5.77
CA GLU A 254 4.45 -6.08 4.92
C GLU A 254 5.83 -5.59 4.49
N PRO A 255 6.11 -5.48 3.17
CA PRO A 255 7.39 -4.96 2.70
C PRO A 255 7.62 -3.49 3.10
N THR A 256 6.56 -2.70 3.30
CA THR A 256 6.66 -1.33 3.83
C THR A 256 7.31 -1.25 5.21
N ARG A 257 7.36 -2.35 5.99
CA ARG A 257 8.14 -2.41 7.24
C ARG A 257 9.63 -2.15 7.02
N VAL A 258 10.18 -2.55 5.88
CA VAL A 258 11.57 -2.21 5.52
C VAL A 258 11.72 -0.70 5.41
N LEU A 259 10.79 -0.01 4.74
CA LEU A 259 10.84 1.45 4.62
C LEU A 259 10.70 2.13 5.99
N GLN A 260 9.78 1.64 6.84
CA GLN A 260 9.61 2.17 8.19
C GLN A 260 10.85 1.95 9.07
N TYR A 261 11.52 0.81 8.98
CA TYR A 261 12.80 0.59 9.65
C TYR A 261 13.87 1.55 9.09
N LEU A 262 14.08 1.58 7.77
CA LEU A 262 15.12 2.39 7.16
C LEU A 262 14.94 3.88 7.47
N TYR A 263 13.74 4.41 7.25
CA TYR A 263 13.50 5.85 7.33
C TYR A 263 13.07 6.34 8.71
N PHE A 264 12.35 5.54 9.50
CA PHE A 264 11.87 5.95 10.83
C PHE A 264 12.64 5.30 11.99
N GLY A 265 13.45 4.28 11.74
CA GLY A 265 14.19 3.59 12.80
C GLY A 265 13.29 2.90 13.81
N LEU A 266 12.10 2.51 13.36
CA LEU A 266 11.17 1.71 14.15
C LEU A 266 11.67 0.26 14.19
N PHE A 267 11.53 -0.38 15.36
CA PHE A 267 11.82 -1.80 15.66
C PHE A 267 13.25 -2.28 15.33
N GLU A 268 13.59 -3.48 15.80
CA GLU A 268 14.89 -4.10 15.55
C GLU A 268 14.91 -4.77 14.17
N PRO A 269 16.09 -4.86 13.50
CA PRO A 269 16.19 -5.51 12.20
C PRO A 269 15.76 -6.98 12.22
N THR A 270 15.83 -7.67 13.36
CA THR A 270 15.35 -9.05 13.50
C THR A 270 13.83 -9.18 13.36
N GLU A 271 13.09 -8.07 13.52
CA GLU A 271 11.62 -8.01 13.40
C GLU A 271 11.15 -7.77 11.96
N ILE A 272 12.08 -7.62 11.01
CA ILE A 272 11.76 -7.58 9.58
C ILE A 272 11.69 -9.02 9.09
N THR A 273 10.47 -9.56 9.11
CA THR A 273 10.14 -10.95 8.75
C THR A 273 9.50 -10.97 7.35
N GLY A 274 10.33 -11.14 6.33
CA GLY A 274 9.86 -11.17 4.94
C GLY A 274 10.99 -10.83 3.99
N HIS A 275 11.23 -11.68 3.00
CA HIS A 275 12.18 -11.43 1.94
C HIS A 275 11.49 -10.59 0.88
N ASN A 276 11.45 -9.28 1.09
CA ASN A 276 10.92 -8.36 0.11
C ASN A 276 12.06 -7.49 -0.41
N PHE A 277 12.26 -7.60 -1.71
CA PHE A 277 13.35 -6.98 -2.43
C PHE A 277 13.23 -5.44 -2.36
N LEU A 278 14.07 -4.78 -1.56
CA LEU A 278 14.13 -3.32 -1.45
C LEU A 278 15.58 -2.81 -1.47
N LEU A 279 16.43 -3.45 -2.26
CA LEU A 279 17.84 -3.08 -2.43
C LEU A 279 17.98 -1.61 -2.82
N ASP A 280 17.10 -1.17 -3.72
CA ASP A 280 17.02 0.20 -4.20
C ASP A 280 16.82 1.21 -3.06
N ALA A 281 15.96 0.89 -2.09
CA ALA A 281 15.71 1.75 -0.92
C ALA A 281 16.92 1.81 0.02
N VAL A 282 17.63 0.69 0.18
CA VAL A 282 18.83 0.59 1.04
C VAL A 282 20.01 1.38 0.48
N LEU A 283 20.15 1.42 -0.85
CA LEU A 283 21.23 2.11 -1.54
C LEU A 283 20.93 3.57 -1.89
N CYS A 284 19.67 4.00 -1.74
CA CYS A 284 19.24 5.33 -2.16
C CYS A 284 19.91 6.44 -1.34
N THR A 285 20.26 7.54 -2.02
CA THR A 285 20.86 8.72 -1.40
C THR A 285 19.83 9.67 -0.77
N PHE A 286 18.53 9.43 -1.00
CA PHE A 286 17.45 10.25 -0.45
C PHE A 286 17.44 10.24 1.08
N ARG A 287 17.22 11.42 1.69
CA ARG A 287 16.95 11.57 3.12
C ARG A 287 15.68 12.39 3.29
N PRO A 288 14.70 11.91 4.06
CA PRO A 288 13.46 12.63 4.28
C PRO A 288 13.70 13.90 5.08
N HIS A 289 12.83 14.89 4.87
CA HIS A 289 12.82 16.10 5.66
C HIS A 289 12.50 15.77 7.14
N PRO A 290 13.09 16.48 8.12
CA PRO A 290 12.86 16.24 9.55
C PRO A 290 11.38 16.20 9.96
N ALA A 291 10.52 17.02 9.33
CA ALA A 291 9.07 17.03 9.58
C ALA A 291 8.39 15.68 9.33
N VAL A 292 8.87 14.88 8.37
CA VAL A 292 8.33 13.54 8.08
C VAL A 292 8.69 12.56 9.20
N ILE A 293 9.92 12.63 9.70
CA ILE A 293 10.40 11.81 10.81
C ILE A 293 9.69 12.19 12.11
N ASP A 294 9.53 13.49 12.34
CA ASP A 294 8.84 14.04 13.51
C ASP A 294 7.38 13.57 13.55
N LEU A 295 6.69 13.63 12.41
CA LEU A 295 5.37 13.02 12.24
C LEU A 295 5.39 11.52 12.58
N ALA A 296 6.30 10.74 12.00
CA ALA A 296 6.31 9.29 12.21
C ALA A 296 6.51 8.90 13.68
N LEU A 297 7.38 9.62 14.41
CA LEU A 297 7.88 9.23 15.73
C LEU A 297 7.21 9.92 16.92
N ASN A 298 6.67 11.13 16.76
CA ASN A 298 6.28 11.97 17.90
C ASN A 298 4.77 12.24 17.97
N ARG A 299 3.94 11.36 17.37
CA ARG A 299 2.48 11.36 17.56
C ARG A 299 2.13 10.78 18.92
N ILE A 300 1.34 11.51 19.71
CA ILE A 300 1.01 11.13 21.10
C ILE A 300 -0.48 11.21 21.42
N GLU A 301 -1.26 11.96 20.65
CA GLU A 301 -2.71 12.11 20.86
C GLU A 301 -3.49 11.35 19.79
N PRO A 302 -4.66 10.81 20.12
CA PRO A 302 -5.58 10.26 19.11
C PRO A 302 -5.98 11.29 18.06
N TYR A 303 -6.13 10.86 16.81
CA TYR A 303 -6.62 11.71 15.72
C TYR A 303 -7.35 10.94 14.64
N GLU A 304 -8.09 11.70 13.82
CA GLU A 304 -8.75 11.22 12.61
C GLU A 304 -7.86 11.56 11.41
N ASN A 305 -7.63 10.58 10.55
CA ASN A 305 -7.03 10.76 9.22
C ASN A 305 -8.13 10.53 8.18
N ARG A 306 -8.39 11.51 7.33
CA ARG A 306 -9.34 11.41 6.22
C ARG A 306 -8.62 11.65 4.92
N GLU A 307 -8.80 10.75 3.98
CA GLU A 307 -8.07 10.81 2.73
C GLU A 307 -8.99 10.58 1.56
N ARG A 308 -8.75 11.36 0.50
CA ARG A 308 -9.37 11.15 -0.79
C ARG A 308 -8.32 10.65 -1.76
N LYS A 309 -8.49 9.40 -2.17
CA LYS A 309 -7.60 8.73 -3.11
C LYS A 309 -8.34 8.54 -4.43
N HIS A 310 -7.63 8.69 -5.52
CA HIS A 310 -8.18 8.51 -6.87
C HIS A 310 -8.62 7.06 -7.09
N LEU A 311 -9.57 6.82 -8.01
CA LEU A 311 -9.95 5.44 -8.33
C LEU A 311 -8.80 4.75 -9.06
N HIS A 312 -8.57 3.47 -8.76
CA HIS A 312 -7.59 2.69 -9.51
C HIS A 312 -8.18 2.23 -10.84
N ASN A 313 -7.71 2.77 -11.97
CA ASN A 313 -7.99 2.21 -13.28
C ASN A 313 -6.89 2.51 -14.31
N LEU A 314 -6.89 1.75 -15.40
CA LEU A 314 -5.90 1.84 -16.48
C LEU A 314 -5.86 3.20 -17.19
N ALA A 315 -6.99 3.92 -17.27
CA ALA A 315 -7.00 5.26 -17.87
C ALA A 315 -6.27 6.31 -17.00
N ASP A 316 -6.11 6.03 -15.70
CA ASP A 316 -5.45 6.92 -14.73
C ASP A 316 -3.95 6.66 -14.62
N VAL A 317 -3.56 5.41 -14.85
CA VAL A 317 -2.16 5.02 -15.05
C VAL A 317 -1.54 5.79 -16.23
N LEU A 318 -2.37 6.30 -17.15
CA LEU A 318 -2.00 7.02 -18.36
C LEU A 318 -2.61 8.44 -18.34
N PRO A 319 -2.05 9.41 -17.59
CA PRO A 319 -2.75 10.62 -17.10
C PRO A 319 -3.00 11.70 -18.17
N LEU A 320 -3.45 11.31 -19.35
CA LEU A 320 -3.86 12.17 -20.46
C LEU A 320 -5.32 12.60 -20.29
N GLU A 321 -6.21 11.67 -19.93
CA GLU A 321 -7.63 11.91 -19.63
C GLU A 321 -8.09 11.03 -18.45
N PRO A 322 -7.64 11.31 -17.21
CA PRO A 322 -7.97 10.48 -16.06
C PRO A 322 -9.47 10.51 -15.76
N LEU A 323 -10.02 9.37 -15.32
CA LEU A 323 -11.41 9.24 -14.91
C LEU A 323 -11.67 10.11 -13.67
N GLU A 324 -12.83 10.78 -13.67
CA GLU A 324 -13.32 11.48 -12.50
C GLU A 324 -13.96 10.47 -11.54
N GLY A 325 -13.45 10.42 -10.30
CA GLY A 325 -13.92 9.51 -9.26
C GLY A 325 -12.88 9.40 -8.14
N SER A 326 -13.28 8.93 -6.97
CA SER A 326 -12.37 8.76 -5.83
C SER A 326 -12.96 7.83 -4.77
N LEU A 327 -12.08 7.30 -3.92
CA LEU A 327 -12.46 6.68 -2.65
C LEU A 327 -12.19 7.63 -1.48
N ARG A 328 -12.91 7.41 -0.38
CA ARG A 328 -12.80 8.13 0.89
C ARG A 328 -12.35 7.14 1.95
N LYS A 329 -11.11 7.25 2.38
CA LYS A 329 -10.55 6.47 3.48
C LYS A 329 -10.61 7.26 4.77
N TYR A 330 -10.94 6.58 5.86
CA TYR A 330 -10.95 7.12 7.19
C TYR A 330 -10.16 6.19 8.11
N THR A 331 -9.23 6.73 8.87
CA THR A 331 -8.51 6.02 9.93
C THR A 331 -8.66 6.79 11.24
N TYR A 332 -8.96 6.09 12.32
CA TYR A 332 -8.81 6.62 13.67
C TYR A 332 -7.56 6.00 14.30
N TRP A 333 -6.56 6.84 14.51
CA TRP A 333 -5.27 6.45 15.07
C TRP A 333 -5.20 6.80 16.55
N THR A 334 -4.64 5.90 17.34
CA THR A 334 -4.27 6.12 18.75
C THR A 334 -2.90 5.49 19.01
N PRO A 335 -2.24 5.78 20.14
CA PRO A 335 -1.01 5.07 20.51
C PRO A 335 -1.17 3.55 20.70
N ASP A 336 -2.38 3.07 21.02
CA ASP A 336 -2.62 1.68 21.42
C ASP A 336 -3.28 0.83 20.32
N TYR A 337 -3.96 1.46 19.37
CA TYR A 337 -4.63 0.82 18.25
C TYR A 337 -4.91 1.80 17.11
N ALA A 338 -5.11 1.26 15.91
CA ALA A 338 -5.56 2.00 14.74
C ALA A 338 -6.65 1.19 14.04
N MET A 339 -7.77 1.84 13.71
CA MET A 339 -8.85 1.23 12.95
C MET A 339 -9.13 2.11 11.74
N GLY A 340 -9.22 1.53 10.55
CA GLY A 340 -9.50 2.29 9.34
C GLY A 340 -10.37 1.53 8.36
N ALA A 341 -11.08 2.29 7.51
CA ALA A 341 -11.98 1.74 6.51
C ALA A 341 -12.14 2.64 5.28
N VAL A 342 -12.51 2.04 4.15
CA VAL A 342 -13.09 2.74 3.01
C VAL A 342 -14.54 3.12 3.34
N GLN A 343 -14.76 4.38 3.69
CA GLN A 343 -16.10 4.91 4.01
C GLN A 343 -17.02 4.90 2.79
N PHE A 344 -16.45 5.23 1.64
CA PHE A 344 -17.20 5.40 0.40
C PHE A 344 -16.26 5.32 -0.80
N GLN A 345 -16.77 4.78 -1.90
CA GLN A 345 -16.07 4.73 -3.17
C GLN A 345 -17.06 5.10 -4.28
N ASP A 346 -16.66 6.05 -5.13
CA ASP A 346 -17.47 6.41 -6.30
C ASP A 346 -17.61 5.19 -7.21
N ALA A 347 -18.79 5.03 -7.82
CA ALA A 347 -19.00 3.97 -8.80
C ALA A 347 -18.09 4.18 -10.02
N TYR A 348 -17.49 3.10 -10.50
CA TYR A 348 -16.78 3.14 -11.78
C TYR A 348 -17.78 3.34 -12.92
N PRO A 349 -17.44 4.13 -13.95
CA PRO A 349 -18.29 4.31 -15.12
C PRO A 349 -18.67 2.96 -15.74
N THR A 350 -19.97 2.68 -15.88
CA THR A 350 -20.51 1.42 -16.43
C THR A 350 -20.35 1.33 -17.95
N ASN A 351 -20.21 2.48 -18.61
CA ASN A 351 -19.88 2.63 -20.02
C ASN A 351 -18.76 3.67 -20.10
N SER A 352 -17.49 3.28 -20.12
CA SER A 352 -16.53 4.13 -20.83
C SER A 352 -16.57 3.67 -22.29
N PRO A 353 -17.28 4.36 -23.19
CA PRO A 353 -17.38 3.98 -24.60
C PRO A 353 -16.05 4.11 -25.36
N ARG A 354 -14.94 4.41 -24.66
CA ARG A 354 -13.62 4.54 -25.26
C ARG A 354 -12.79 3.34 -24.86
N PRO A 355 -12.45 2.40 -25.77
CA PRO A 355 -11.09 1.86 -25.74
C PRO A 355 -10.18 3.07 -25.59
N CYS A 356 -9.37 3.10 -24.55
CA CYS A 356 -8.66 4.31 -24.18
C CYS A 356 -7.94 4.90 -25.40
N ASP A 357 -8.35 6.12 -25.80
CA ASP A 357 -7.70 6.87 -26.89
C ASP A 357 -6.21 7.11 -26.59
N CYS A 358 -5.76 6.81 -25.36
CA CYS A 358 -4.34 6.70 -25.03
C CYS A 358 -3.58 5.87 -26.05
N LEU A 359 -4.07 4.74 -26.58
CA LEU A 359 -3.36 3.97 -27.61
C LEU A 359 -2.98 4.76 -28.87
N SER A 360 -3.70 5.85 -29.17
CA SER A 360 -3.42 6.76 -30.28
C SER A 360 -2.51 7.94 -29.89
N HIS A 361 -2.27 8.15 -28.60
CA HIS A 361 -1.41 9.22 -28.11
C HIS A 361 0.08 8.90 -28.38
N PRO A 362 0.90 9.85 -28.85
CA PRO A 362 2.31 9.60 -29.15
C PRO A 362 3.14 9.04 -27.98
N LEU A 363 2.81 9.42 -26.74
CA LEU A 363 3.45 8.87 -25.52
C LEU A 363 3.12 7.39 -25.26
N MET A 364 2.08 6.86 -25.91
CA MET A 364 1.50 5.54 -25.65
C MET A 364 1.64 4.57 -26.81
N ALA A 365 1.81 5.07 -28.03
CA ALA A 365 2.35 4.28 -29.13
C ALA A 365 3.68 3.58 -28.74
N LEU A 366 4.35 4.07 -27.70
CA LEU A 366 5.60 3.54 -27.16
C LEU A 366 5.43 2.52 -26.01
N HIS A 367 4.22 2.27 -25.50
CA HIS A 367 3.96 1.35 -24.39
C HIS A 367 3.67 -0.10 -24.85
N GLY A 368 3.57 -0.32 -26.17
CA GLY A 368 3.26 -1.63 -26.77
C GLY A 368 1.77 -1.86 -27.01
N GLN A 369 1.43 -3.02 -27.57
CA GLN A 369 0.03 -3.41 -27.78
C GLN A 369 -0.65 -3.63 -26.43
N VAL A 370 -1.63 -2.78 -26.10
CA VAL A 370 -2.62 -3.08 -25.04
C VAL A 370 -3.46 -4.24 -25.56
N ASP A 371 -3.62 -5.28 -24.74
CA ASP A 371 -4.51 -6.38 -25.10
C ASP A 371 -5.93 -5.83 -25.30
N ALA A 372 -6.59 -6.17 -26.41
CA ALA A 372 -7.91 -5.64 -26.74
C ALA A 372 -8.97 -6.03 -25.68
N GLY A 373 -8.68 -7.04 -24.86
CA GLY A 373 -9.49 -7.42 -23.69
C GLY A 373 -9.25 -6.61 -22.41
N GLN A 374 -8.10 -5.94 -22.26
CA GLN A 374 -7.85 -5.02 -21.14
C GLN A 374 -8.46 -3.66 -21.46
N SER A 375 -9.74 -3.50 -21.14
CA SER A 375 -10.43 -2.22 -21.28
C SER A 375 -10.14 -1.30 -20.09
N CYS A 376 -10.11 0.02 -20.31
CA CYS A 376 -10.01 1.03 -19.25
C CYS A 376 -11.29 1.18 -18.41
N THR A 377 -12.05 0.11 -18.24
CA THR A 377 -13.35 0.10 -17.55
C THR A 377 -13.36 -0.94 -16.45
N HIS A 378 -14.28 -0.74 -15.49
CA HIS A 378 -14.76 -1.54 -14.33
C HIS A 378 -13.97 -2.75 -13.80
N GLU A 379 -13.22 -3.46 -14.62
CA GLU A 379 -12.42 -4.64 -14.33
C GLU A 379 -11.35 -4.43 -13.24
N TYR A 380 -10.76 -3.24 -13.09
CA TYR A 380 -9.80 -2.99 -11.99
C TYR A 380 -10.44 -2.51 -10.69
N ALA A 381 -11.74 -2.23 -10.71
CA ALA A 381 -12.49 -1.86 -9.51
C ALA A 381 -12.38 -2.97 -8.47
N HIS A 382 -12.13 -2.60 -7.21
CA HIS A 382 -12.18 -3.58 -6.10
C HIS A 382 -11.10 -4.68 -6.23
N HIS A 383 -10.10 -4.49 -7.10
CA HIS A 383 -9.09 -5.52 -7.31
C HIS A 383 -8.10 -5.57 -6.14
N GLN A 384 -8.07 -6.69 -5.42
CA GLN A 384 -7.20 -6.92 -4.26
C GLN A 384 -7.33 -5.83 -3.17
N GLN A 385 -8.50 -5.18 -3.02
CA GLN A 385 -8.70 -4.24 -1.93
C GLN A 385 -8.98 -4.96 -0.61
N HIS A 386 -8.52 -4.35 0.48
CA HIS A 386 -8.78 -4.70 1.85
C HIS A 386 -9.49 -3.51 2.48
N GLN A 387 -10.79 -3.69 2.75
CA GLN A 387 -11.69 -2.56 2.89
C GLN A 387 -11.71 -1.92 4.28
N TRP A 388 -11.32 -2.68 5.31
CA TRP A 388 -11.17 -2.18 6.67
C TRP A 388 -10.37 -3.17 7.51
N ASP A 389 -9.75 -2.67 8.58
CA ASP A 389 -9.23 -3.47 9.67
C ASP A 389 -9.10 -2.69 10.98
N LEU A 390 -8.78 -3.45 12.02
CA LEU A 390 -8.32 -2.97 13.31
C LEU A 390 -6.99 -3.63 13.66
N SER A 391 -5.97 -2.82 13.91
CA SER A 391 -4.63 -3.23 14.33
C SER A 391 -4.36 -2.86 15.79
N PHE A 392 -3.72 -3.77 16.53
CA PHE A 392 -3.40 -3.59 17.96
C PHE A 392 -1.90 -3.35 18.13
N ALA A 393 -1.50 -2.29 18.85
CA ALA A 393 -0.10 -1.88 18.99
C ALA A 393 0.82 -2.96 19.59
N ALA A 394 0.25 -3.90 20.33
CA ALA A 394 1.01 -4.92 21.05
C ALA A 394 1.76 -5.90 20.13
N ARG A 395 1.25 -6.21 18.93
CA ARG A 395 1.85 -7.20 18.03
C ARG A 395 1.28 -7.16 16.60
N PRO A 396 2.08 -7.52 15.57
CA PRO A 396 1.71 -7.37 14.16
C PRO A 396 0.63 -8.31 13.63
N ASP A 397 0.44 -9.47 14.27
CA ASP A 397 -0.53 -10.50 13.89
C ASP A 397 -1.84 -10.44 14.70
N ALA A 398 -1.96 -9.51 15.66
CA ALA A 398 -3.23 -9.21 16.32
C ALA A 398 -4.00 -8.18 15.49
N ARG A 399 -4.90 -8.67 14.64
CA ARG A 399 -5.78 -7.87 13.78
C ARG A 399 -7.20 -8.43 13.76
N LEU A 400 -8.16 -7.56 13.49
CA LEU A 400 -9.55 -7.94 13.20
C LEU A 400 -10.00 -7.29 11.89
N PHE A 401 -10.62 -8.08 11.02
CA PHE A 401 -11.34 -7.59 9.87
C PHE A 401 -12.35 -8.63 9.39
N THR A 402 -13.30 -8.21 8.55
CA THR A 402 -14.23 -9.11 7.88
C THR A 402 -14.11 -9.01 6.37
N HIS A 403 -14.42 -10.10 5.69
CA HIS A 403 -14.31 -10.19 4.24
C HIS A 403 -15.37 -11.11 3.64
N HIS A 404 -15.72 -10.87 2.39
CA HIS A 404 -16.48 -11.83 1.58
C HIS A 404 -15.47 -12.63 0.75
N PRO A 405 -15.34 -13.95 0.92
CA PRO A 405 -14.30 -14.72 0.24
C PRO A 405 -14.65 -14.94 -1.24
N GLY A 406 -13.63 -14.91 -2.09
CA GLY A 406 -13.73 -15.41 -3.47
C GLY A 406 -12.92 -16.69 -3.69
N GLN A 407 -12.81 -17.10 -4.96
CA GLN A 407 -12.21 -18.37 -5.38
C GLN A 407 -11.11 -18.24 -6.45
N ASP A 408 -10.87 -17.02 -6.95
CA ASP A 408 -9.90 -16.77 -8.01
C ASP A 408 -8.87 -15.72 -7.57
N GLY A 409 -7.68 -15.70 -8.17
CA GLY A 409 -6.56 -14.84 -7.75
C GLY A 409 -6.86 -13.33 -7.65
N THR A 410 -8.02 -12.88 -8.15
CA THR A 410 -8.47 -11.48 -8.15
C THR A 410 -9.43 -11.15 -7.01
N HIS A 411 -10.24 -12.13 -6.59
CA HIS A 411 -11.07 -12.12 -5.39
C HIS A 411 -10.69 -13.37 -4.58
N ASN A 412 -9.69 -13.20 -3.72
CA ASN A 412 -9.14 -14.30 -2.93
C ASN A 412 -9.94 -14.54 -1.65
N TYR A 413 -9.54 -15.57 -0.93
CA TYR A 413 -10.15 -15.94 0.35
C TYR A 413 -10.11 -14.80 1.37
N TRP A 414 -9.01 -14.04 1.51
CA TRP A 414 -8.87 -12.96 2.52
C TRP A 414 -8.73 -11.54 1.95
N THR A 415 -8.65 -11.39 0.63
CA THR A 415 -8.32 -10.12 -0.02
C THR A 415 -9.01 -9.98 -1.36
N GLY A 416 -9.29 -8.75 -1.77
CA GLY A 416 -9.90 -8.45 -3.06
C GLY A 416 -11.40 -8.63 -3.03
N ASP A 417 -12.10 -7.76 -3.72
CA ASP A 417 -13.56 -7.67 -3.78
C ASP A 417 -14.04 -7.39 -5.22
N ARG A 418 -13.13 -7.62 -6.18
CA ARG A 418 -13.34 -7.46 -7.63
C ARG A 418 -14.59 -8.24 -8.03
N LEU A 419 -15.49 -7.59 -8.76
CA LEU A 419 -16.78 -8.15 -9.20
C LEU A 419 -17.79 -8.47 -8.08
N CYS A 420 -17.44 -8.40 -6.79
CA CYS A 420 -18.43 -8.48 -5.71
C CYS A 420 -19.02 -7.11 -5.38
N GLY A 421 -18.15 -6.16 -4.98
CA GLY A 421 -18.57 -4.82 -4.53
C GLY A 421 -19.66 -4.82 -3.45
N CYS A 422 -19.76 -5.91 -2.68
CA CYS A 422 -20.88 -6.21 -1.80
C CYS A 422 -20.74 -5.61 -0.39
N GLY A 423 -19.53 -5.18 -0.02
CA GLY A 423 -19.22 -4.60 1.28
C GLY A 423 -19.50 -3.09 1.32
N HIS A 424 -20.15 -2.64 2.39
CA HIS A 424 -20.41 -1.23 2.67
C HIS A 424 -19.98 -0.93 4.10
N PHE A 425 -19.12 0.07 4.29
CA PHE A 425 -18.51 0.36 5.58
C PHE A 425 -18.83 1.78 6.01
N PHE A 426 -18.97 1.98 7.32
CA PHE A 426 -19.03 3.28 7.93
C PHE A 426 -18.35 3.24 9.31
N GLN A 427 -17.29 4.02 9.45
CA GLN A 427 -16.56 4.18 10.70
C GLN A 427 -16.75 5.59 11.26
N ASN A 428 -16.83 5.68 12.58
CA ASN A 428 -16.62 6.94 13.28
C ASN A 428 -15.83 6.66 14.56
N LYS A 429 -14.62 7.21 14.63
CA LYS A 429 -13.68 7.01 15.76
C LYS A 429 -13.54 5.54 16.15
N THR A 430 -14.05 5.19 17.32
CA THR A 430 -13.90 3.89 17.99
C THR A 430 -14.84 2.80 17.49
N ALA A 431 -15.84 3.13 16.66
CA ALA A 431 -16.79 2.15 16.14
C ALA A 431 -16.85 2.13 14.61
N LEU A 432 -17.04 0.94 14.07
CA LEU A 432 -17.26 0.64 12.67
C LEU A 432 -18.51 -0.23 12.53
N VAL A 433 -19.35 0.10 11.55
CA VAL A 433 -20.45 -0.74 11.08
C VAL A 433 -20.21 -1.13 9.63
N ALA A 434 -20.48 -2.38 9.29
CA ALA A 434 -20.41 -2.87 7.93
C ALA A 434 -21.65 -3.68 7.54
N LEU A 435 -21.98 -3.64 6.26
CA LEU A 435 -23.02 -4.45 5.63
C LEU A 435 -22.41 -5.21 4.46
N TYR A 436 -22.82 -6.47 4.30
CA TYR A 436 -22.50 -7.28 3.13
C TYR A 436 -23.79 -7.75 2.48
N ASP A 437 -24.09 -7.29 1.27
CA ASP A 437 -25.22 -7.76 0.44
C ASP A 437 -24.65 -8.53 -0.76
N ILE A 438 -24.42 -9.82 -0.55
CA ILE A 438 -23.73 -10.69 -1.51
C ILE A 438 -24.67 -10.97 -2.68
N PRO A 439 -24.28 -10.67 -3.94
CA PRO A 439 -25.08 -11.02 -5.11
C PRO A 439 -25.30 -12.53 -5.21
N GLN A 440 -26.51 -12.96 -5.59
CA GLN A 440 -26.85 -14.38 -5.77
C GLN A 440 -25.90 -15.11 -6.76
N SER A 441 -25.31 -14.37 -7.70
CA SER A 441 -24.36 -14.88 -8.69
C SER A 441 -22.98 -15.21 -8.13
N GLN A 442 -22.64 -14.71 -6.93
CA GLN A 442 -21.37 -15.03 -6.29
C GLN A 442 -21.36 -16.49 -5.84
N PRO A 443 -20.22 -17.20 -5.94
CA PRO A 443 -20.16 -18.62 -5.60
C PRO A 443 -20.19 -18.90 -4.09
N MET A 444 -19.80 -17.92 -3.28
CA MET A 444 -19.70 -18.04 -1.82
C MET A 444 -20.80 -17.22 -1.16
N HIS A 445 -21.74 -17.86 -0.48
CA HIS A 445 -22.85 -17.20 0.23
C HIS A 445 -22.59 -17.19 1.73
N TRP A 446 -21.51 -16.54 2.14
CA TRP A 446 -21.09 -16.38 3.52
C TRP A 446 -19.99 -15.32 3.59
N ILE A 447 -19.84 -14.66 4.73
CA ILE A 447 -18.65 -13.86 5.04
C ILE A 447 -17.84 -14.53 6.15
N HIS A 448 -16.60 -14.10 6.33
CA HIS A 448 -15.81 -14.49 7.48
C HIS A 448 -15.13 -13.31 8.15
N ALA A 449 -14.65 -13.55 9.37
CA ALA A 449 -13.78 -12.63 10.09
C ALA A 449 -12.46 -13.31 10.44
N TYR A 450 -11.36 -12.58 10.28
CA TYR A 450 -10.08 -13.00 10.79
C TYR A 450 -9.99 -12.66 12.28
N VAL A 451 -9.88 -13.70 13.11
CA VAL A 451 -9.79 -13.60 14.57
C VAL A 451 -8.77 -14.63 15.08
N PRO A 452 -7.46 -14.38 14.91
CA PRO A 452 -6.40 -15.31 15.33
C PRO A 452 -6.37 -15.45 16.85
N ARG A 453 -7.03 -16.47 17.41
CA ARG A 453 -7.21 -16.63 18.86
C ARG A 453 -5.90 -16.67 19.64
N ALA A 454 -4.85 -17.24 19.03
CA ALA A 454 -3.51 -17.32 19.60
C ALA A 454 -2.72 -15.98 19.55
N ALA A 455 -3.17 -15.02 18.74
CA ALA A 455 -2.57 -13.69 18.73
C ALA A 455 -3.07 -12.82 19.89
N PHE A 456 -4.29 -13.06 20.39
CA PHE A 456 -4.86 -12.26 21.47
C PHE A 456 -4.48 -12.81 22.86
N ASP A 457 -4.32 -11.90 23.83
CA ASP A 457 -4.07 -12.27 25.23
C ASP A 457 -5.30 -12.92 25.87
N GLU A 458 -6.49 -12.51 25.42
CA GLU A 458 -7.77 -13.01 25.88
C GLU A 458 -8.80 -12.96 24.75
N VAL A 459 -9.58 -14.05 24.59
CA VAL A 459 -10.72 -14.12 23.67
C VAL A 459 -11.93 -14.69 24.40
N VAL A 460 -13.00 -13.92 24.47
CA VAL A 460 -14.24 -14.24 25.19
C VAL A 460 -15.43 -14.13 24.25
N GLU A 461 -16.30 -15.13 24.27
CA GLU A 461 -17.58 -15.08 23.57
C GLU A 461 -18.70 -14.92 24.58
N ARG A 462 -19.56 -13.93 24.37
CA ARG A 462 -20.69 -13.65 25.26
C ARG A 462 -21.86 -13.09 24.47
N GLU A 463 -23.03 -13.71 24.60
CA GLU A 463 -24.30 -13.23 24.03
C GLU A 463 -24.21 -12.96 22.51
N GLY A 464 -23.43 -13.77 21.77
CA GLY A 464 -23.25 -13.63 20.32
C GLY A 464 -22.25 -12.55 19.89
N ALA A 465 -21.56 -11.93 20.84
CA ALA A 465 -20.44 -11.02 20.60
C ALA A 465 -19.10 -11.71 20.92
N LEU A 466 -18.09 -11.43 20.10
CA LEU A 466 -16.72 -11.87 20.29
C LEU A 466 -15.90 -10.70 20.84
N PHE A 467 -15.21 -10.91 21.95
CA PHE A 467 -14.39 -9.90 22.61
C PHE A 467 -12.94 -10.35 22.62
N VAL A 468 -12.03 -9.44 22.30
CA VAL A 468 -10.59 -9.68 22.34
C VAL A 468 -9.86 -8.62 23.17
N ARG A 469 -8.72 -9.01 23.74
CA ARG A 469 -7.74 -8.11 24.34
C ARG A 469 -6.35 -8.40 23.79
N SER A 470 -5.61 -7.34 23.45
CA SER A 470 -4.19 -7.43 23.10
C SER A 470 -3.47 -6.22 23.70
N GLY A 471 -2.59 -6.48 24.67
CA GLY A 471 -1.98 -5.43 25.49
C GLY A 471 -3.04 -4.59 26.21
N GLU A 472 -2.96 -3.26 26.03
CA GLU A 472 -3.87 -2.26 26.61
C GLU A 472 -5.16 -2.06 25.79
N SER A 473 -5.23 -2.63 24.59
CA SER A 473 -6.35 -2.47 23.67
C SER A 473 -7.36 -3.61 23.79
N ILE A 474 -8.65 -3.26 23.76
CA ILE A 474 -9.79 -4.17 23.86
C ILE A 474 -10.77 -3.90 22.72
N ALA A 475 -11.33 -4.95 22.14
CA ALA A 475 -12.30 -4.79 21.06
C ALA A 475 -13.44 -5.82 21.14
N ALA A 476 -14.55 -5.45 20.54
CA ALA A 476 -15.71 -6.29 20.32
C ALA A 476 -15.97 -6.41 18.82
N LEU A 477 -16.32 -7.62 18.38
CA LEU A 477 -16.77 -7.94 17.04
C LEU A 477 -18.12 -8.65 17.14
N LEU A 478 -19.14 -8.06 16.54
CA LEU A 478 -20.48 -8.63 16.45
C LEU A 478 -20.77 -8.91 14.98
N ILE A 479 -21.21 -10.14 14.69
CA ILE A 479 -21.50 -10.60 13.33
C ILE A 479 -22.94 -11.12 13.31
N LEU A 480 -23.78 -10.44 12.53
CA LEU A 480 -25.22 -10.65 12.45
C LEU A 480 -25.57 -11.38 11.13
N PRO A 481 -26.48 -12.38 11.16
CA PRO A 481 -27.31 -12.76 12.30
C PRO A 481 -26.62 -13.69 13.32
N ARG A 482 -25.58 -14.42 12.93
CA ARG A 482 -24.79 -15.32 13.79
C ARG A 482 -23.49 -15.72 13.10
N TYR A 483 -22.52 -16.20 13.88
CA TYR A 483 -21.29 -16.80 13.35
C TYR A 483 -21.04 -18.20 13.94
N ARG A 484 -20.08 -18.92 13.36
CA ARG A 484 -19.49 -20.16 13.89
C ARG A 484 -17.97 -20.13 13.73
N TRP A 485 -17.24 -20.72 14.67
CA TRP A 485 -15.80 -20.92 14.50
C TRP A 485 -15.49 -21.95 13.45
N THR A 486 -14.40 -21.73 12.73
CA THR A 486 -13.72 -22.78 11.97
C THR A 486 -12.91 -23.63 12.94
N THR A 487 -13.18 -24.94 12.97
CA THR A 487 -12.68 -25.87 13.99
C THR A 487 -11.61 -26.85 13.48
N ASP A 488 -11.31 -26.81 12.18
CA ASP A 488 -10.40 -27.70 11.47
C ASP A 488 -9.70 -26.96 10.31
N GLY A 489 -8.70 -27.62 9.71
CA GLY A 489 -7.91 -27.04 8.63
C GLY A 489 -6.99 -25.90 9.06
N GLU A 490 -6.52 -25.14 8.07
CA GLU A 490 -5.56 -24.04 8.23
C GLU A 490 -6.11 -22.87 9.08
N TRP A 491 -7.42 -22.63 9.00
CA TRP A 491 -8.11 -21.52 9.66
C TRP A 491 -8.69 -21.86 11.03
N LYS A 492 -8.39 -23.06 11.53
CA LYS A 492 -8.80 -23.50 12.87
C LYS A 492 -8.37 -22.48 13.93
N ASP A 493 -9.32 -22.05 14.75
CA ASP A 493 -9.12 -21.09 15.84
C ASP A 493 -8.56 -19.72 15.37
N ARG A 494 -8.70 -19.41 14.07
CA ARG A 494 -8.28 -18.13 13.46
C ARG A 494 -9.39 -17.44 12.68
N GLU A 495 -10.52 -18.10 12.49
CA GLU A 495 -11.60 -17.66 11.64
C GLU A 495 -12.95 -17.96 12.26
N VAL A 496 -13.87 -17.00 12.08
CA VAL A 496 -15.30 -17.22 12.25
C VAL A 496 -16.05 -16.97 10.95
N ILE A 497 -17.06 -17.77 10.66
CA ILE A 497 -17.86 -17.72 9.43
C ILE A 497 -19.30 -17.35 9.78
N SER A 498 -19.90 -16.45 8.98
CA SER A 498 -21.34 -16.15 8.98
C SER A 498 -21.96 -16.59 7.66
N ASP A 499 -22.83 -17.61 7.70
CA ASP A 499 -23.46 -18.20 6.53
C ASP A 499 -24.69 -17.38 6.07
N GLY A 500 -24.85 -17.19 4.75
CA GLY A 500 -25.96 -16.46 4.14
C GLY A 500 -25.53 -15.38 3.14
N LEU A 501 -26.49 -14.69 2.54
CA LEU A 501 -26.22 -13.62 1.56
C LEU A 501 -26.10 -12.23 2.19
N ARG A 502 -26.65 -12.04 3.39
CA ARG A 502 -26.87 -10.73 4.00
C ARG A 502 -26.37 -10.68 5.42
N HIS A 503 -25.43 -9.79 5.67
CA HIS A 503 -24.73 -9.72 6.95
C HIS A 503 -24.61 -8.29 7.44
N GLY A 504 -24.69 -8.13 8.76
CA GLY A 504 -24.29 -6.92 9.47
C GLY A 504 -23.08 -7.21 10.35
N VAL A 505 -22.11 -6.31 10.38
CA VAL A 505 -20.93 -6.41 11.24
C VAL A 505 -20.78 -5.13 12.04
N ILE A 506 -20.43 -5.25 13.31
CA ILE A 506 -20.09 -4.12 14.18
C ILE A 506 -18.74 -4.44 14.82
N CYS A 507 -17.80 -3.50 14.71
CA CYS A 507 -16.58 -3.52 15.50
C CYS A 507 -16.54 -2.27 16.38
N GLU A 508 -16.25 -2.43 17.67
CA GLU A 508 -15.94 -1.31 18.55
C GLU A 508 -14.67 -1.62 19.35
N VAL A 509 -13.78 -0.64 19.43
CA VAL A 509 -12.47 -0.75 20.07
C VAL A 509 -12.30 0.34 21.12
N GLY A 510 -11.52 0.06 22.16
CA GLY A 510 -11.05 1.06 23.10
C GLY A 510 -9.83 0.59 23.86
N SER A 511 -9.45 1.34 24.88
CA SER A 511 -8.36 0.98 25.79
C SER A 511 -8.87 0.53 27.15
N LEU A 512 -8.07 -0.24 27.89
CA LEU A 512 -8.31 -0.52 29.30
C LEU A 512 -8.37 0.77 30.14
N ALA A 513 -7.65 1.83 29.73
CA ALA A 513 -7.69 3.12 30.39
C ALA A 513 -9.08 3.80 30.26
N ASP A 514 -9.73 3.68 29.10
CA ASP A 514 -11.04 4.29 28.86
C ASP A 514 -12.18 3.56 29.57
N PHE A 515 -12.11 2.21 29.61
CA PHE A 515 -13.19 1.37 30.14
C PHE A 515 -12.94 0.86 31.57
N GLY A 516 -11.72 1.01 32.10
CA GLY A 516 -11.29 0.55 33.42
C GLY A 516 -11.07 -0.96 33.53
N SER A 517 -11.80 -1.79 32.77
CA SER A 517 -11.55 -3.24 32.68
C SER A 517 -12.19 -3.87 31.44
N PHE A 518 -11.68 -5.02 31.02
CA PHE A 518 -12.24 -5.78 29.90
C PHE A 518 -13.70 -6.22 30.15
N THR A 519 -14.06 -6.60 31.37
CA THR A 519 -15.45 -6.94 31.74
C THR A 519 -16.39 -5.74 31.71
N ALA A 520 -15.91 -4.54 32.08
CA ALA A 520 -16.71 -3.32 31.99
C ALA A 520 -17.00 -2.96 30.53
N PHE A 521 -16.00 -3.07 29.66
CA PHE A 521 -16.17 -2.93 28.21
C PHE A 521 -17.19 -3.94 27.66
N GLN A 522 -17.05 -5.23 27.96
CA GLN A 522 -18.01 -6.26 27.55
C GLN A 522 -19.45 -5.92 27.96
N THR A 523 -19.63 -5.50 29.21
CA THR A 523 -20.96 -5.15 29.75
C THR A 523 -21.55 -3.92 29.05
N GLU A 524 -20.70 -2.95 28.72
CA GLU A 524 -21.12 -1.76 27.99
C GLU A 524 -21.54 -2.09 26.56
N ILE A 525 -20.72 -2.81 25.80
CA ILE A 525 -21.01 -3.17 24.41
C ILE A 525 -22.34 -3.94 24.32
N LEU A 526 -22.58 -4.88 25.24
CA LEU A 526 -23.83 -5.64 25.29
C LEU A 526 -25.06 -4.79 25.68
N SER A 527 -24.84 -3.60 26.24
CA SER A 527 -25.92 -2.64 26.54
C SER A 527 -26.24 -1.69 25.39
N ASN A 528 -25.40 -1.64 24.35
CA ASN A 528 -25.60 -0.75 23.21
C ASN A 528 -26.78 -1.19 22.34
N VAL A 529 -27.49 -0.22 21.77
CA VAL A 529 -28.66 -0.51 20.94
C VAL A 529 -28.22 -0.83 19.51
N ILE A 530 -28.64 -2.00 19.02
CA ILE A 530 -28.42 -2.47 17.66
C ILE A 530 -29.76 -2.57 16.95
N ARG A 531 -29.84 -2.04 15.72
CA ARG A 531 -30.98 -2.27 14.82
C ARG A 531 -30.46 -2.73 13.48
N TYR A 532 -30.70 -3.99 13.15
CA TYR A 532 -30.35 -4.59 11.88
C TYR A 532 -31.63 -5.04 11.17
N ASP A 533 -31.84 -4.54 9.95
CA ASP A 533 -32.89 -5.01 9.05
C ASP A 533 -32.23 -5.73 7.88
N GLU A 534 -32.28 -7.06 7.92
CA GLU A 534 -31.70 -7.94 6.90
C GLU A 534 -32.38 -7.78 5.53
N LEU A 535 -33.67 -7.45 5.48
CA LEU A 535 -34.37 -7.31 4.20
C LEU A 535 -34.12 -5.94 3.56
N ALA A 536 -34.12 -4.89 4.37
CA ALA A 536 -33.83 -3.54 3.92
C ALA A 536 -32.33 -3.24 3.79
N MET A 537 -31.46 -4.14 4.26
CA MET A 537 -30.02 -3.96 4.35
C MET A 537 -29.64 -2.64 5.01
N THR A 538 -30.12 -2.47 6.25
CA THR A 538 -29.78 -1.32 7.08
C THR A 538 -29.23 -1.77 8.43
N LEU A 539 -28.25 -1.03 8.93
CA LEU A 539 -27.64 -1.27 10.24
C LEU A 539 -27.48 0.06 10.98
N ALA A 540 -27.95 0.09 12.22
CA ALA A 540 -27.73 1.19 13.16
C ALA A 540 -27.12 0.66 14.46
N TYR A 541 -26.08 1.34 14.94
CA TYR A 541 -25.39 1.02 16.18
C TYR A 541 -25.22 2.28 17.04
N ALA A 542 -25.77 2.25 18.25
CA ALA A 542 -25.68 3.35 19.22
C ALA A 542 -24.56 3.09 20.23
N SER A 543 -23.36 3.53 19.91
CA SER A 543 -22.21 3.49 20.82
C SER A 543 -22.21 4.70 21.77
N LYS A 544 -21.80 4.49 23.01
CA LYS A 544 -21.59 5.58 23.99
C LYS A 544 -20.34 6.41 23.71
N HIS A 545 -19.39 5.88 22.94
CA HIS A 545 -18.10 6.50 22.62
C HIS A 545 -18.04 7.07 21.19
N ALA A 546 -18.71 6.41 20.24
CA ALA A 546 -18.72 6.81 18.83
C ALA A 546 -20.03 7.50 18.39
N GLY A 547 -21.07 7.52 19.23
CA GLY A 547 -22.40 8.03 18.88
C GLY A 547 -23.23 7.00 18.11
N VAL A 548 -24.29 7.48 17.45
CA VAL A 548 -25.16 6.62 16.63
C VAL A 548 -24.66 6.58 15.19
N LEU A 549 -24.22 5.41 14.74
CA LEU A 549 -23.80 5.16 13.36
C LEU A 549 -24.94 4.46 12.62
N GLU A 550 -25.30 4.95 11.43
CA GLU A 550 -26.33 4.33 10.59
C GLU A 550 -25.84 4.21 9.15
N ILE A 551 -26.00 3.03 8.55
CA ILE A 551 -25.60 2.73 7.17
C ILE A 551 -26.72 1.99 6.41
N ASP A 552 -26.72 2.11 5.08
CA ASP A 552 -27.39 1.20 4.16
C ASP A 552 -26.51 0.86 2.93
N THR A 553 -26.99 -0.06 2.10
CA THR A 553 -26.31 -0.46 0.85
C THR A 553 -26.58 0.51 -0.32
N HIS A 554 -27.34 1.57 -0.11
CA HIS A 554 -27.78 2.54 -1.13
C HIS A 554 -27.06 3.88 -1.09
N GLY A 555 -26.09 4.05 -0.19
CA GLY A 555 -25.33 5.29 -0.11
C GLY A 555 -25.38 5.98 1.25
N ARG A 556 -26.36 5.67 2.11
CA ARG A 556 -26.61 6.40 3.35
C ARG A 556 -25.52 6.10 4.38
N ARG A 557 -24.88 7.15 4.87
CA ARG A 557 -24.05 7.14 6.09
C ARG A 557 -24.51 8.30 6.97
N GLN A 558 -24.97 8.00 8.18
CA GLN A 558 -25.41 9.01 9.14
C GLN A 558 -24.71 8.82 10.48
N TRP A 559 -24.36 9.96 11.08
CA TRP A 559 -23.84 10.04 12.43
C TRP A 559 -24.74 10.94 13.28
N ASN A 560 -25.25 10.40 14.39
CA ASN A 560 -26.19 11.10 15.27
C ASN A 560 -27.40 11.70 14.52
N GLY A 561 -27.96 10.92 13.58
CA GLY A 561 -29.10 11.31 12.75
C GLY A 561 -28.81 12.36 11.68
N LYS A 562 -27.54 12.71 11.44
CA LYS A 562 -27.13 13.66 10.38
C LYS A 562 -26.32 12.94 9.31
N PRO A 563 -26.54 13.23 8.01
CA PRO A 563 -25.67 12.74 6.95
C PRO A 563 -24.21 13.16 7.18
N VAL A 564 -23.28 12.22 6.95
CA VAL A 564 -21.84 12.49 7.02
C VAL A 564 -21.38 13.15 5.72
N ASP A 565 -20.52 14.16 5.83
CA ASP A 565 -19.86 14.76 4.67
C ASP A 565 -18.73 13.85 4.19
N LEU A 566 -18.90 13.29 2.99
CA LEU A 566 -17.93 12.43 2.33
C LEU A 566 -17.14 13.17 1.22
N ASN A 567 -17.21 14.50 1.18
CA ASN A 567 -16.42 15.31 0.26
C ASN A 567 -15.04 15.64 0.85
N TYR A 568 -14.25 14.59 1.09
CA TYR A 568 -12.90 14.75 1.63
C TYR A 568 -12.01 15.53 0.65
N VAL A 569 -11.06 16.28 1.21
CA VAL A 569 -9.91 16.79 0.46
C VAL A 569 -8.88 15.67 0.26
N THR A 570 -7.79 15.90 -0.47
CA THR A 570 -6.79 14.84 -0.73
C THR A 570 -6.24 14.27 0.58
N TYR A 571 -5.82 15.14 1.49
CA TYR A 571 -5.39 14.77 2.85
C TYR A 571 -6.01 15.74 3.86
N ASP A 572 -6.75 15.20 4.83
CA ASP A 572 -7.36 15.88 5.97
C ASP A 572 -6.96 15.17 7.27
N SER A 573 -5.78 15.53 7.75
CA SER A 573 -5.22 15.09 9.02
C SER A 573 -4.60 16.27 9.76
N PRO A 574 -4.50 16.22 11.10
CA PRO A 574 -3.67 17.18 11.85
C PRO A 574 -2.23 17.24 11.36
N HIS A 575 -1.75 16.17 10.71
CA HIS A 575 -0.36 15.96 10.35
C HIS A 575 -0.05 16.02 8.86
N LEU A 576 -1.06 15.84 7.99
CA LEU A 576 -0.90 15.88 6.54
C LEU A 576 -2.13 16.58 5.94
N ARG A 577 -1.90 17.64 5.15
CA ARG A 577 -2.96 18.46 4.59
C ARG A 577 -2.72 18.76 3.12
N SER A 578 -3.77 18.60 2.33
CA SER A 578 -3.81 19.03 0.93
C SER A 578 -5.24 19.14 0.45
N ALA A 579 -5.58 20.29 -0.16
CA ALA A 579 -6.87 20.47 -0.82
C ALA A 579 -6.96 19.59 -2.08
N TRP A 580 -8.16 19.08 -2.37
CA TRP A 580 -8.40 18.25 -3.55
C TRP A 580 -7.92 18.94 -4.84
N LYS A 581 -7.12 18.22 -5.65
CA LYS A 581 -6.54 18.68 -6.92
C LYS A 581 -5.54 19.84 -6.81
N SER A 582 -5.13 20.27 -5.61
CA SER A 582 -4.24 21.42 -5.46
C SER A 582 -2.77 21.11 -5.74
N GLY A 583 -2.29 19.95 -5.29
CA GLY A 583 -0.86 19.62 -5.30
C GLY A 583 -0.05 20.42 -4.27
N GLN A 584 -0.71 21.14 -3.37
CA GLN A 584 -0.08 21.86 -2.25
C GLN A 584 -0.11 20.97 -1.02
N ILE A 585 1.06 20.55 -0.57
CA ILE A 585 1.22 19.61 0.54
C ILE A 585 1.76 20.35 1.76
N GLU A 586 1.13 20.13 2.91
CA GLU A 586 1.60 20.56 4.22
C GLU A 586 1.76 19.33 5.13
N ILE A 587 2.99 19.07 5.58
CA ILE A 587 3.36 18.02 6.54
C ILE A 587 3.67 18.70 7.88
N ILE A 588 3.02 18.25 8.95
CA ILE A 588 3.08 18.86 10.27
C ILE A 588 3.50 17.81 11.30
N GLY A 589 4.74 17.88 11.75
CA GLY A 589 5.24 17.16 12.91
C GLY A 589 4.97 17.93 14.21
N SER A 590 5.40 17.35 15.33
CA SER A 590 5.21 17.94 16.66
C SER A 590 6.09 19.18 16.91
N SER A 591 7.18 19.33 16.17
CA SER A 591 8.21 20.36 16.33
C SER A 591 8.78 20.91 15.02
N GLU A 592 8.53 20.25 13.90
CA GLU A 592 8.97 20.59 12.54
C GLU A 592 7.77 20.60 11.58
N SER A 593 7.85 21.38 10.50
CA SER A 593 6.84 21.38 9.44
C SER A 593 7.49 21.53 8.07
N LEU A 594 6.78 21.10 7.02
CA LEU A 594 7.24 21.19 5.64
C LEU A 594 6.06 21.53 4.72
N LYS A 595 6.25 22.50 3.83
CA LYS A 595 5.29 22.85 2.78
C LYS A 595 5.96 22.82 1.41
N PHE A 596 5.30 22.24 0.42
CA PHE A 596 5.76 22.23 -0.97
C PHE A 596 4.60 22.08 -1.94
N GLU A 597 4.88 22.38 -3.22
CA GLU A 597 3.94 22.27 -4.33
C GLU A 597 4.56 21.50 -5.51
N PHE A 598 3.69 20.90 -6.33
CA PHE A 598 4.02 20.04 -7.49
C PHE A 598 3.69 20.66 -8.85
#